data_AF-A0A2E0DDK4-F1
#
_entry.id   AF-A0A2E0DDK4-F1
#
_cell.length_a   1.000
_cell.length_b   1.000
_cell.length_c   1.000
_cell.angle_alpha   90.00
_cell.angle_beta   90.00
_cell.angle_gamma   90.00
#
_symmetry.space_group_name_H-M   'P 1'
#
loop_
_entity.id
_entity.type
_entity.pdbx_description
1 polymer ?
#
loop_
_entity_poly.entity_id
_entity_poly.type
_entity_poly.pdbx_seq_one_letter_code
_entity_poly.pdbx_strand_id
1 'polypeptide(L)' 'MNKTLIITGGSKGIGRSIAMKFAENNFDIYTCSRN' A
#
# COMPACT_ATOMS: atom_id res chain seq x y z
N MET A 1 16.85 -4.89 -4.26
CA MET A 1 15.65 -4.22 -4.78
C MET A 1 14.46 -4.81 -4.04
N ASN A 2 13.64 -3.97 -3.41
CA ASN A 2 12.49 -4.42 -2.64
C ASN A 2 11.37 -4.86 -3.59
N LYS A 3 10.42 -5.67 -3.09
CA LYS A 3 9.22 -6.01 -3.85
C LYS A 3 8.31 -4.78 -3.92
N THR A 4 7.75 -4.50 -5.09
CA THR A 4 6.86 -3.36 -5.29
C THR A 4 5.40 -3.79 -5.25
N LEU A 5 4.57 -3.00 -4.56
CA LEU A 5 3.12 -3.20 -4.45
C LEU A 5 2.38 -1.93 -4.88
N ILE A 6 1.45 -2.07 -5.83
CA ILE A 6 0.58 -0.98 -6.28
C ILE A 6 -0.84 -1.26 -5.77
N ILE A 7 -1.41 -0.28 -5.04
CA ILE A 7 -2.73 -0.41 -4.42
C ILE A 7 -3.61 0.77 -4.85
N THR A 8 -4.75 0.51 -5.49
CA THR A 8 -5.79 1.54 -5.67
C THR A 8 -6.65 1.64 -4.42
N GLY A 9 -7.10 2.85 -4.05
CA GLY A 9 -7.94 3.05 -2.86
C GLY A 9 -7.23 2.81 -1.52
N GLY A 10 -5.91 3.01 -1.45
CA GLY A 10 -5.12 2.82 -0.23
C GLY A 10 -5.26 3.91 0.84
N SER A 11 -6.08 4.95 0.65
CA SER A 11 -6.21 6.03 1.63
C SER A 11 -6.95 5.64 2.92
N LYS A 12 -7.81 4.62 2.90
CA LYS A 12 -8.58 4.15 4.07
C LYS A 12 -8.99 2.68 3.99
N GLY A 13 -9.55 2.17 5.09
CA GLY A 13 -10.10 0.82 5.17
C GLY A 13 -9.08 -0.27 4.81
N ILE A 14 -9.54 -1.27 4.05
CA ILE A 14 -8.74 -2.44 3.69
C ILE A 14 -7.48 -2.06 2.89
N GLY A 15 -7.60 -1.14 1.93
CA GLY A 15 -6.46 -0.71 1.10
C GLY A 15 -5.32 -0.14 1.96
N ARG A 16 -5.67 0.69 2.97
CA ARG A 16 -4.69 1.22 3.93
C ARG A 16 -4.08 0.12 4.79
N SER A 17 -4.90 -0.82 5.30
CA SER A 17 -4.40 -1.93 6.12
C SER A 17 -3.43 -2.82 5.35
N ILE A 18 -3.70 -3.08 4.06
CA ILE A 18 -2.78 -3.81 3.18
C ILE A 18 -1.46 -3.03 3.02
N ALA A 19 -1.53 -1.73 2.72
CA ALA A 19 -0.32 -0.90 2.58
C ALA A 19 0.55 -0.97 3.85
N MET A 20 -0.04 -0.78 5.03
CA MET A 20 0.70 -0.84 6.30
C MET A 20 1.30 -2.23 6.54
N LYS A 21 0.55 -3.29 6.26
CA LYS A 21 1.05 -4.66 6.49
C LYS A 21 2.26 -4.99 5.64
N PHE A 22 2.28 -4.55 4.38
CA PHE A 22 3.40 -4.80 3.48
C PHE A 22 4.56 -3.82 3.70
N ALA A 23 4.30 -2.64 4.28
CA ALA A 23 5.36 -1.71 4.68
C ALA A 23 6.25 -2.33 5.77
N GLU A 24 5.66 -3.04 6.74
CA GLU A 24 6.38 -3.84 7.76
C GLU A 24 7.31 -4.90 7.13
N ASN A 25 7.04 -5.32 5.89
CA ASN A 25 7.78 -6.35 5.18
C ASN A 25 8.78 -5.78 4.16
N ASN A 26 9.14 -4.49 4.27
CA ASN A 26 10.07 -3.79 3.37
C ASN A 26 9.64 -3.81 1.90
N PHE A 27 8.35 -3.62 1.63
CA PHE A 27 7.86 -3.39 0.27
C PHE A 27 7.90 -1.90 -0.08
N ASP A 28 8.21 -1.61 -1.34
CA ASP A 28 8.00 -0.27 -1.90
C ASP A 28 6.54 -0.17 -2.33
N ILE A 29 5.79 0.77 -1.75
CA ILE A 29 4.33 0.82 -1.90
C ILE A 29 3.91 2.11 -2.57
N TYR A 30 3.10 1.97 -3.62
CA TYR A 30 2.49 3.08 -4.34
C TYR A 30 0.98 2.96 -4.25
N THR A 31 0.32 4.04 -3.85
CA THR A 31 -1.14 4.08 -3.85
C THR A 31 -1.69 5.34 -4.50
N CYS A 32 -2.81 5.17 -5.21
CA CYS A 32 -3.60 6.27 -5.74
C CYS A 32 -5.04 6.13 -5.23
N SER A 33 -5.57 7.22 -4.69
CA SER A 33 -6.92 7.31 -4.15
C SER A 33 -7.53 8.64 -4.57
N ARG A 34 -8.87 8.68 -4.70
CA ARG A 34 -9.63 9.87 -5.15
C ARG A 34 -10.08 10.78 -4.00
N ASN A 35 -9.67 10.47 -2.77
CA ASN A 35 -10.18 10.97 -1.50
C ASN A 35 -9.02 11.08 -0.51
#